data_AF-B5JTP3-F1
#
_entry.id   AF-B5JTP3-F1
#
_cell.length_a   1.000
_cell.length_b   1.000
_cell.length_c   1.000
_cell.angle_alpha   90.00
_cell.angle_beta   90.00
_cell.angle_gamma   90.00
#
_symmetry.space_group_name_H-M   'P 1'
#
loop_
_entity.id
_entity.type
_entity.pdbx_description
1 polymer ?
#
loop_
_entity_poly.entity_id
_entity_poly.type
_entity_poly.pdbx_seq_one_letter_code
_entity_poly.pdbx_strand_id
1 'polypeptide(L)' 'MERPPWPGEVGQRIYNEISKEAWQAWLSHQTMLINEYRLVPVEPKARKFLEEEMEKFLFAGEAAKIDGYVPPEK' A
#
# COMPACT_ATOMS: atom_id res chain seq x y z
N MET A 1 0.68 -12.37 4.07
CA MET A 1 1.46 -11.77 5.19
C MET A 1 1.09 -12.49 6.48
N GLU A 2 1.89 -12.40 7.55
CA GLU A 2 1.57 -13.10 8.82
C GLU A 2 0.89 -12.19 9.85
N ARG A 3 1.00 -10.85 9.71
CA ARG A 3 0.28 -9.85 10.51
C ARG A 3 0.03 -8.59 9.67
N PRO A 4 -1.07 -7.84 9.91
CA PRO A 4 -1.30 -6.58 9.23
C PRO A 4 -0.18 -5.59 9.58
N PRO A 5 0.50 -5.00 8.57
CA PRO A 5 1.64 -4.11 8.80
C PRO A 5 1.23 -2.72 9.30
N TRP A 6 -0.07 -2.41 9.28
CA TRP A 6 -0.63 -1.14 9.72
C TRP A 6 -1.82 -1.38 10.66
N PRO A 7 -2.01 -0.58 11.72
CA PRO A 7 -3.21 -0.62 12.53
C PRO A 7 -4.40 0.03 11.79
N GLY A 8 -5.60 -0.51 11.97
CA GLY A 8 -6.84 0.03 11.40
C GLY A 8 -7.25 -0.62 10.06
N GLU A 9 -8.31 -0.09 9.47
CA GLU A 9 -8.97 -0.68 8.28
C GLU A 9 -8.05 -0.74 7.06
N VAL A 10 -7.15 0.25 6.90
CA VAL A 10 -6.16 0.29 5.81
C VAL A 10 -5.21 -0.90 5.89
N GLY A 11 -4.71 -1.24 7.09
CA GLY A 11 -3.82 -2.38 7.28
C GLY A 11 -4.51 -3.73 7.04
N GLN A 12 -5.80 -3.82 7.38
CA GLN A 12 -6.62 -4.99 7.09
C GLN A 12 -6.82 -5.18 5.58
N ARG A 13 -7.09 -4.07 4.87
CA ARG A 13 -7.31 -4.07 3.43
C ARG A 13 -6.03 -4.43 2.66
N ILE A 14 -4.88 -3.87 3.05
CA ILE A 14 -3.57 -4.27 2.52
C ILE A 14 -3.31 -5.76 2.79
N TYR A 15 -3.61 -6.24 3.99
CA TYR A 15 -3.39 -7.64 4.33
C TYR A 15 -4.22 -8.60 3.47
N ASN A 16 -5.46 -8.22 3.14
CA ASN A 16 -6.41 -9.05 2.39
C ASN A 16 -6.20 -8.99 0.87
N GLU A 17 -5.94 -7.82 0.31
CA GLU A 17 -5.92 -7.59 -1.15
C GLU A 17 -4.51 -7.58 -1.73
N ILE A 18 -3.48 -7.31 -0.91
CA ILE A 18 -2.10 -7.10 -1.39
C ILE A 18 -1.20 -8.28 -1.02
N SER A 19 -0.48 -8.80 -2.01
CA SER A 19 0.51 -9.85 -1.80
C SER A 19 1.73 -9.35 -1.01
N LYS A 20 2.46 -10.28 -0.40
CA LYS A 20 3.71 -9.96 0.31
C LYS A 20 4.74 -9.29 -0.61
N GLU A 21 4.79 -9.68 -1.89
CA GLU A 21 5.72 -9.09 -2.87
C GLU A 21 5.36 -7.65 -3.22
N ALA A 22 4.08 -7.36 -3.48
CA ALA A 22 3.63 -5.99 -3.77
C ALA A 22 3.90 -5.04 -2.59
N TRP A 23 3.73 -5.53 -1.36
CA TRP A 23 4.09 -4.75 -0.17
C TRP A 23 5.59 -4.48 -0.04
N GLN A 24 6.44 -5.46 -0.35
CA GLN A 24 7.90 -5.24 -0.35
C GLN A 24 8.30 -4.19 -1.41
N ALA A 25 7.66 -4.22 -2.58
CA ALA A 25 7.85 -3.20 -3.61
C ALA A 25 7.41 -1.81 -3.11
N TRP A 26 6.27 -1.72 -2.42
CA TRP A 26 5.81 -0.49 -1.79
C TRP A 26 6.80 0.04 -0.74
N LEU A 27 7.35 -0.81 0.15
CA LEU A 27 8.34 -0.36 1.15
C LEU A 27 9.59 0.26 0.52
N SER A 28 10.04 -0.31 -0.60
CA SER A 28 11.15 0.26 -1.39
C SER A 28 10.77 1.61 -1.99
N HIS A 29 9.55 1.72 -2.54
CA HIS A 29 9.02 2.95 -3.11
C HIS A 29 8.82 4.04 -2.03
N GLN A 30 8.27 3.70 -0.87
CA GLN A 30 8.13 4.58 0.28
C GLN A 30 9.49 5.15 0.71
N THR A 31 10.52 4.32 0.76
CA THR A 31 11.89 4.76 1.09
C THR A 31 12.40 5.78 0.07
N MET A 32 12.12 5.57 -1.22
CA MET A 32 12.45 6.54 -2.28
C MET A 32 11.70 7.86 -2.09
N LEU A 33 10.38 7.81 -1.87
CA LEU A 33 9.55 9.00 -1.62
C LEU A 33 10.03 9.80 -0.41
N ILE A 34 10.37 9.11 0.68
CA ILE A 34 10.89 9.75 1.90
C ILE A 34 12.18 10.50 1.60
N ASN A 35 13.11 9.90 0.85
CA ASN A 35 14.38 10.54 0.51
C ASN A 35 14.19 11.71 -0.48
N GLU A 36 13.37 11.52 -1.50
CA GLU A 36 13.17 12.49 -2.59
C GLU A 36 12.42 13.73 -2.13
N TYR A 37 11.32 13.54 -1.40
CA TYR A 37 10.51 14.63 -0.84
C TYR A 37 10.98 15.07 0.55
N ARG A 38 12.06 14.47 1.08
CA ARG A 38 12.58 14.68 2.44
C ARG A 38 11.47 14.64 3.50
N LEU A 39 10.59 13.66 3.38
CA LEU A 39 9.43 13.52 4.24
C LEU A 39 9.85 13.10 5.64
N VAL A 40 9.23 13.68 6.65
CA VAL A 40 9.38 13.23 8.02
C VAL A 40 8.17 12.36 8.37
N PRO A 41 8.30 11.02 8.50
CA PRO A 41 7.15 10.11 8.69
C PRO A 41 6.40 10.31 10.01
N VAL A 42 6.93 11.12 10.93
CA VAL A 42 6.24 11.53 12.15
C VAL A 42 5.23 12.66 11.89
N GLU A 43 5.40 13.43 10.81
CA GLU A 43 4.49 14.53 10.49
C GLU A 43 3.17 14.01 9.90
N PRO A 44 2.01 14.55 10.35
CA PRO A 44 0.71 14.11 9.88
C PRO A 44 0.53 14.29 8.37
N LYS A 45 1.10 15.36 7.80
CA LYS A 45 1.05 15.64 6.35
C LYS A 45 1.81 14.61 5.54
N ALA A 46 3.00 14.23 6.00
CA ALA A 46 3.81 13.20 5.37
C ALA A 46 3.14 11.84 5.43
N ARG A 47 2.53 11.48 6.57
CA ARG A 47 1.74 10.24 6.69
C ARG A 47 0.59 10.20 5.69
N LYS A 48 -0.21 11.27 5.63
CA LYS A 48 -1.33 11.34 4.69
C LYS A 48 -0.87 11.23 3.23
N PHE A 49 0.23 11.90 2.88
CA PHE A 49 0.84 11.79 1.55
C PHE A 49 1.30 10.35 1.24
N LEU A 50 1.99 9.71 2.20
CA LEU A 50 2.44 8.33 2.04
C LEU A 50 1.26 7.36 1.96
N GLU A 51 0.16 7.59 2.69
CA GLU A 51 -1.07 6.79 2.58
C GLU A 51 -1.72 6.95 1.21
N GLU A 52 -1.85 8.18 0.69
CA GLU A 52 -2.41 8.43 -0.65
C GLU A 52 -1.55 7.79 -1.76
N GLU A 53 -0.23 7.92 -1.67
CA GLU A 53 0.69 7.29 -2.62
C GLU A 53 0.74 5.76 -2.46
N MET A 54 0.56 5.24 -1.25
CA MET A 54 0.43 3.80 -0.99
C MET A 54 -0.82 3.26 -1.64
N GLU A 55 -1.95 3.94 -1.44
CA GLU A 55 -3.21 3.53 -2.03
C GLU A 55 -3.12 3.55 -3.54
N LYS A 56 -2.51 4.59 -4.12
CA LYS A 56 -2.23 4.61 -5.56
C LYS A 56 -1.24 3.51 -5.96
N PHE A 57 -0.13 3.29 -5.28
CA PHE A 57 0.86 2.31 -5.74
C PHE A 57 0.33 0.87 -5.68
N LEU A 58 -0.36 0.53 -4.58
CA LEU A 58 -0.89 -0.80 -4.34
C LEU A 58 -2.20 -1.05 -5.10
N PHE A 59 -3.06 -0.03 -5.22
CA PHE A 59 -4.38 -0.13 -5.85
C PHE A 59 -4.52 0.61 -7.20
N ALA A 60 -3.48 1.24 -7.76
CA ALA A 60 -3.55 1.85 -9.11
C ALA A 60 -3.84 0.81 -10.20
N GLY A 61 -3.45 -0.45 -9.95
CA GLY A 61 -3.82 -1.57 -10.80
C GLY A 61 -5.29 -1.99 -10.67
N GLU A 62 -5.97 -1.66 -9.56
CA GLU A 62 -7.39 -1.95 -9.34
C GLU A 62 -8.30 -0.85 -9.92
N ALA A 63 -7.87 0.41 -9.93
CA ALA A 63 -8.59 1.46 -10.65
C ALA A 63 -8.69 1.19 -12.17
N ALA A 64 -7.77 0.40 -12.73
CA ALA A 64 -7.79 -0.07 -14.12
C ALA A 64 -8.26 -1.52 -14.31
N LYS A 65 -8.45 -2.29 -13.22
CA LYS A 65 -9.00 -3.66 -13.24
C LYS A 65 -10.39 -3.69 -12.62
N ILE A 66 -11.33 -3.00 -13.26
CA ILE A 66 -12.74 -3.37 -13.14
C ILE A 66 -13.11 -4.08 -14.44
N ASP A 67 -12.83 -5.39 -14.49
CA ASP A 67 -13.71 -6.43 -15.06
C ASP A 67 -13.05 -7.81 -14.85
N GLY A 68 -13.48 -8.57 -13.84
CA GLY A 68 -13.42 -10.04 -13.90
C GLY A 68 -12.31 -10.82 -13.16
N TYR A 69 -11.74 -10.35 -12.05
CA TYR A 69 -10.89 -11.24 -11.22
C TYR A 69 -11.71 -11.96 -10.14
N VAL A 70 -12.03 -13.24 -10.38
CA VAL A 70 -12.56 -14.17 -9.38
C VAL A 70 -11.39 -15.02 -8.87
N PRO A 71 -11.02 -14.96 -7.57
CA PRO A 71 -9.98 -15.83 -7.02
C PRO A 71 -10.46 -17.29 -7.03
N PRO A 72 -9.64 -18.25 -7.50
CA PRO A 72 -10.02 -19.67 -7.44
C PRO A 72 -10.02 -20.16 -5.99
N GLU A 73 -11.13 -20.77 -5.59
CA GLU A 73 -11.29 -21.49 -4.32
C GLU A 73 -10.24 -22.60 -4.19
N LYS A 74 -9.58 -22.65 -3.04
CA LYS A 74 -8.96 -23.86 -2.51
C LYS A 74 -9.17 -23.93 -1.01
#